data_AF-X0V9S6-F1
#
_entry.id   AF-X0V9S6-F1
#
_cell.length_a   1.000
_cell.length_b   1.000
_cell.length_c   1.000
_cell.angle_alpha   90.00
_cell.angle_beta   90.00
_cell.angle_gamma   90.00
#
_symmetry.space_group_name_H-M   'P 1'
#
loop_
_entity.id
_entity.type
_entity.pdbx_description
1 polymer ?
#
loop_
_entity_poly.entity_id
_entity_poly.type
_entity_poly.pdbx_seq_one_letter_code
_entity_poly.pdbx_strand_id
1 'polypeptide(L)'
;MKFSKETEKLLIEVPRPANWVPDEYDVGMRDIMVDWNEAENIDVGIIGIPFDTAVMGRRGCRFGPEGVRSALVFSNVYEPGIDVDLSTGLKVTDFGNIDVLQTDVLKTHERIEHVLTEIYKLGVIPAVIGGDHSTTYPIVKSLINNTDGNVGLIMIDGHLDVRISHHGEVSSGTPFRRLLEEPERPILPKNFVEIGINGWLNSRFYMDYCRKKGVTVIPARETHRRGIDDVVLQALEIAGERAN
;
A
#
# COMPACT_ATOMS: atom_id res chain seq x y z
N MET A 1 5.53 10.22 20.15
CA MET A 1 4.23 10.11 19.44
C MET A 1 3.27 9.30 20.32
N LYS A 2 1.93 9.47 20.30
CA LYS A 2 1.03 8.62 21.10
C LYS A 2 -0.21 8.22 20.32
N PHE A 3 -0.35 6.92 20.06
CA PHE A 3 -1.57 6.34 19.53
C PHE A 3 -2.67 6.28 20.60
N SER A 4 -3.91 6.10 20.16
CA SER A 4 -4.99 5.75 21.07
C SER A 4 -4.74 4.35 21.67
N LYS A 5 -5.26 4.11 22.89
CA LYS A 5 -5.20 2.77 23.52
C LYS A 5 -5.89 1.68 22.71
N GLU A 6 -6.81 2.05 21.83
CA GLU A 6 -7.47 1.11 20.93
C GLU A 6 -6.53 0.69 19.81
N THR A 7 -5.85 1.66 19.19
CA THR A 7 -4.87 1.44 18.13
C THR A 7 -3.67 0.64 18.61
N GLU A 8 -3.13 0.94 19.81
CA GLU A 8 -2.01 0.18 20.39
C GLU A 8 -2.33 -1.32 20.55
N LYS A 9 -3.60 -1.66 20.85
CA LYS A 9 -4.03 -3.08 20.96
C LYS A 9 -4.12 -3.79 19.61
N LEU A 10 -4.19 -3.03 18.52
CA LEU A 10 -4.25 -3.55 17.16
C LEU A 10 -2.87 -3.62 16.51
N LEU A 11 -1.82 -3.12 17.16
CA LEU A 11 -0.44 -3.26 16.69
C LEU A 11 0.23 -4.43 17.39
N ILE A 12 0.77 -5.35 16.58
CA ILE A 12 1.51 -6.52 17.03
C ILE A 12 2.99 -6.23 16.78
N GLU A 13 3.76 -6.14 17.87
CA GLU A 13 5.21 -6.08 17.80
C GLU A 13 5.78 -7.29 17.07
N VAL A 14 6.81 -7.03 16.25
CA VAL A 14 7.53 -8.05 15.52
C VAL A 14 8.98 -8.11 16.01
N PRO A 15 9.64 -9.28 15.97
CA PRO A 15 11.05 -9.38 16.31
C PRO A 15 11.87 -8.39 15.46
N ARG A 16 12.72 -7.60 16.12
CA ARG A 16 13.73 -6.81 15.41
C ARG A 16 14.85 -7.73 14.92
N PRO A 17 15.52 -7.39 13.82
CA PRO A 17 16.61 -8.20 13.28
C PRO A 17 17.72 -8.38 14.33
N ALA A 18 18.39 -9.54 14.30
CA ALA A 18 19.54 -9.77 15.18
C ALA A 18 20.68 -8.79 14.88
N ASN A 19 21.38 -8.36 15.92
CA ASN A 19 22.56 -7.49 15.79
C ASN A 19 23.73 -8.26 15.18
N TRP A 20 24.32 -7.69 14.14
CA TRP A 20 25.56 -8.19 13.55
C TRP A 20 26.76 -7.53 14.24
N VAL A 21 27.98 -7.86 13.79
CA VAL A 21 29.16 -7.07 14.18
C VAL A 21 28.89 -5.62 13.75
N PRO A 22 28.91 -4.65 14.67
CA PRO A 22 28.68 -3.25 14.32
C PRO A 22 29.79 -2.75 13.38
N ASP A 23 29.38 -2.12 12.29
CA ASP A 23 30.26 -1.37 11.39
C ASP A 23 29.66 0.03 11.23
N GLU A 24 30.39 1.05 11.69
CA GLU A 24 29.93 2.44 11.68
C GLU A 24 29.89 3.06 10.27
N TYR A 25 30.49 2.40 9.28
CA TYR A 25 30.51 2.83 7.88
C TYR A 25 29.54 2.05 6.99
N ASP A 26 28.99 0.92 7.48
CA ASP A 26 28.05 0.06 6.75
C ASP A 26 26.65 0.18 7.34
N VAL A 27 26.01 1.32 7.09
CA VAL A 27 24.70 1.67 7.65
C VAL A 27 23.59 0.91 6.93
N GLY A 28 22.90 0.05 7.68
CA GLY A 28 21.77 -0.74 7.23
C GLY A 28 20.43 -0.13 7.62
N MET A 29 19.35 -0.64 7.03
CA MET A 29 17.99 -0.22 7.36
C MET A 29 17.68 -0.35 8.86
N ARG A 30 18.21 -1.40 9.49
CA ARG A 30 18.07 -1.65 10.93
C ARG A 30 18.64 -0.52 11.80
N ASP A 31 19.65 0.18 11.32
CA ASP A 31 20.42 1.16 12.09
C ASP A 31 19.70 2.53 12.10
N ILE A 32 18.84 2.77 11.11
CA ILE A 32 18.05 4.02 10.98
C ILE A 32 16.60 3.87 11.49
N MET A 33 16.17 2.65 11.82
CA MET A 33 14.84 2.39 12.37
C MET A 33 14.75 2.84 13.83
N VAL A 34 13.94 3.85 14.09
CA VAL A 34 13.69 4.37 15.45
C VAL A 34 12.47 3.72 16.09
N ASP A 35 12.47 3.63 17.43
CA ASP A 35 11.30 3.20 18.18
C ASP A 35 10.22 4.31 18.17
N TRP A 36 9.04 4.00 17.64
CA TRP A 36 7.96 4.98 17.55
C TRP A 36 7.35 5.37 18.91
N ASN A 37 7.60 4.59 19.98
CA ASN A 37 7.21 4.96 21.35
C ASN A 37 8.09 6.10 21.90
N GLU A 38 9.33 6.17 21.44
CA GLU A 38 10.35 7.10 21.96
C GLU A 38 10.62 8.26 20.99
N ALA A 39 10.39 8.05 19.69
CA ALA A 39 10.66 9.03 18.67
C ALA A 39 9.62 10.16 18.62
N GLU A 40 10.13 11.36 18.36
CA GLU A 40 9.35 12.52 17.94
C GLU A 40 9.52 12.75 16.44
N ASN A 41 8.41 13.03 15.75
CA ASN A 41 8.31 13.31 14.32
C ASN A 41 8.87 12.18 13.44
N ILE A 42 8.00 11.28 12.99
CA ILE A 42 8.35 10.14 12.12
C ILE A 42 7.94 10.51 10.70
N ASP A 43 8.81 10.28 9.72
CA ASP A 43 8.52 10.60 8.32
C ASP A 43 7.85 9.42 7.62
N VAL A 44 8.38 8.21 7.83
CA VAL A 44 7.92 6.98 7.18
C VAL A 44 7.73 5.87 8.21
N GLY A 45 6.60 5.17 8.13
CA GLY A 45 6.30 4.03 9.00
C GLY A 45 6.00 2.77 8.21
N ILE A 46 6.81 1.73 8.38
CA ILE A 46 6.51 0.40 7.85
C ILE A 46 5.39 -0.21 8.68
N ILE A 47 4.42 -0.83 8.02
CA ILE A 47 3.35 -1.56 8.70
C ILE A 47 2.91 -2.77 7.88
N GLY A 48 2.77 -3.92 8.54
CA GLY A 48 2.43 -5.18 7.89
C GLY A 48 0.96 -5.56 8.06
N ILE A 49 0.37 -6.21 7.05
CA ILE A 49 -1.00 -6.74 7.09
C ILE A 49 -0.96 -8.24 6.76
N PRO A 50 -0.77 -9.15 7.75
CA PRO A 50 -0.59 -10.58 7.51
C PRO A 50 -1.92 -11.31 7.21
N PHE A 51 -2.55 -10.98 6.08
CA PHE A 51 -3.91 -11.39 5.71
C PHE A 51 -3.99 -11.98 4.30
N ASP A 52 -4.69 -13.11 4.12
CA ASP A 52 -4.93 -13.67 2.78
C ASP A 52 -6.29 -14.37 2.62
N THR A 53 -7.24 -14.01 3.49
CA THR A 53 -8.54 -14.69 3.56
C THR A 53 -9.42 -14.35 2.36
N ALA A 54 -9.21 -13.18 1.73
CA ALA A 54 -9.96 -12.71 0.57
C ALA A 54 -9.32 -13.09 -0.78
N VAL A 55 -8.23 -13.87 -0.76
CA VAL A 55 -7.60 -14.40 -1.97
C VAL A 55 -8.56 -15.33 -2.72
N MET A 56 -8.74 -15.10 -4.03
CA MET A 56 -9.44 -16.03 -4.93
C MET A 56 -8.53 -17.18 -5.41
N GLY A 57 -7.22 -16.93 -5.50
CA GLY A 57 -6.22 -17.88 -5.96
C GLY A 57 -5.56 -18.67 -4.82
N ARG A 58 -4.23 -18.73 -4.86
CA ARG A 58 -3.43 -19.46 -3.86
C ARG A 58 -3.13 -18.56 -2.67
N ARG A 59 -3.48 -19.04 -1.47
CA ARG A 59 -3.11 -18.41 -0.19
C ARG A 59 -1.61 -18.54 0.07
N GLY A 60 -1.10 -17.71 0.98
CA GLY A 60 0.31 -17.64 1.36
C GLY A 60 0.82 -16.21 1.51
N CYS A 61 0.15 -15.22 0.91
CA CYS A 61 0.58 -13.82 1.00
C CYS A 61 0.46 -13.25 2.42
N ARG A 62 -0.23 -13.91 3.35
CA ARG A 62 -0.18 -13.56 4.79
C ARG A 62 1.24 -13.58 5.38
N PHE A 63 2.16 -14.32 4.77
CA PHE A 63 3.57 -14.38 5.18
C PHE A 63 4.45 -13.33 4.49
N GLY A 64 3.88 -12.54 3.56
CA GLY A 64 4.57 -11.47 2.86
C GLY A 64 5.22 -10.44 3.79
N PRO A 65 4.52 -9.92 4.82
CA PRO A 65 5.12 -8.95 5.75
C PRO A 65 6.39 -9.47 6.43
N GLU A 66 6.40 -10.73 6.87
CA GLU A 66 7.57 -11.35 7.50
C GLU A 66 8.71 -11.56 6.49
N GLY A 67 8.38 -12.03 5.29
CA GLY A 67 9.36 -12.26 4.23
C GLY A 67 10.07 -10.98 3.80
N VAL A 68 9.33 -9.89 3.62
CA VAL A 68 9.92 -8.59 3.27
C VAL A 68 10.79 -8.07 4.40
N ARG A 69 10.31 -8.13 5.65
CA ARG A 69 11.13 -7.70 6.81
C ARG A 69 12.42 -8.48 6.91
N SER A 70 12.35 -9.81 6.78
CA SER A 70 13.52 -10.69 6.83
C SER A 70 14.55 -10.37 5.73
N ALA A 71 14.11 -9.89 4.57
CA ALA A 71 15.01 -9.44 3.50
C ALA A 71 15.56 -8.03 3.77
N LEU A 72 14.72 -7.13 4.29
CA LEU A 72 15.04 -5.73 4.55
C LEU A 72 16.21 -5.57 5.53
N VAL A 73 16.38 -6.52 6.46
CA VAL A 73 17.48 -6.51 7.44
C VAL A 73 18.88 -6.56 6.80
N PHE A 74 18.96 -7.00 5.54
CA PHE A 74 20.20 -7.11 4.77
C PHE A 74 20.40 -5.93 3.80
N SER A 75 19.53 -4.93 3.85
CA SER A 75 19.58 -3.78 2.93
C SER A 75 20.35 -2.63 3.57
N ASN A 76 21.31 -2.10 2.83
CA ASN A 76 21.94 -0.81 3.10
C ASN A 76 21.03 0.33 2.65
N VAL A 77 21.31 1.53 3.15
CA VAL A 77 20.42 2.70 2.99
C VAL A 77 20.91 3.73 1.99
N TYR A 78 22.02 3.46 1.30
CA TYR A 78 22.58 4.30 0.26
C TYR A 78 22.36 3.68 -1.13
N GLU A 79 21.74 4.44 -2.04
CA GLU A 79 21.56 4.06 -3.44
C GLU A 79 22.54 4.83 -4.34
N PRO A 80 23.60 4.18 -4.85
CA PRO A 80 24.63 4.84 -5.63
C PRO A 80 24.15 5.31 -7.01
N GLY A 81 23.07 4.75 -7.56
CA GLY A 81 22.56 5.11 -8.89
C GLY A 81 21.92 6.50 -8.95
N ILE A 82 21.44 7.01 -7.80
CA ILE A 82 20.82 8.34 -7.70
C ILE A 82 21.46 9.23 -6.61
N ASP A 83 22.52 8.75 -5.95
CA ASP A 83 23.26 9.46 -4.89
C ASP A 83 22.33 9.90 -3.74
N VAL A 84 21.56 8.95 -3.21
CA VAL A 84 20.62 9.17 -2.09
C VAL A 84 20.99 8.28 -0.92
N ASP A 85 21.16 8.89 0.26
CA ASP A 85 21.40 8.22 1.54
C ASP A 85 20.22 8.46 2.50
N LEU A 86 19.43 7.42 2.78
CA LEU A 86 18.25 7.53 3.64
C LEU A 86 18.61 7.79 5.12
N SER A 87 19.86 7.57 5.54
CA SER A 87 20.30 7.83 6.92
C SER A 87 20.38 9.31 7.28
N THR A 88 20.43 10.20 6.29
CA THR A 88 20.74 11.63 6.49
C THR A 88 19.53 12.55 6.45
N GLY A 89 18.31 12.04 6.28
CA GLY A 89 17.14 12.90 6.08
C GLY A 89 15.77 12.29 6.35
N LEU A 90 15.69 11.03 6.81
CA LEU A 90 14.42 10.38 7.11
C LEU A 90 14.47 9.67 8.46
N LYS A 91 13.43 9.88 9.28
CA LYS A 91 13.15 9.07 10.46
C LYS A 91 12.16 7.98 10.09
N VAL A 92 12.65 6.75 10.08
CA VAL A 92 11.86 5.58 9.71
C VAL A 92 11.55 4.76 10.95
N THR A 93 10.33 4.21 11.02
CA THR A 93 9.96 3.24 12.05
C THR A 93 9.31 2.00 11.45
N ASP A 94 9.15 0.95 12.26
CA ASP A 94 8.29 -0.18 11.97
C ASP A 94 7.23 -0.28 13.07
N PHE A 95 5.96 -0.08 12.69
CA PHE A 95 4.81 -0.18 13.59
C PHE A 95 4.42 -1.64 13.88
N GLY A 96 5.10 -2.62 13.27
CA GLY A 96 4.78 -4.03 13.38
C GLY A 96 3.62 -4.43 12.45
N ASN A 97 2.79 -5.37 12.90
CA ASN A 97 1.66 -5.86 12.11
C ASN A 97 0.34 -5.34 12.66
N ILE A 98 -0.63 -5.13 11.78
CA ILE A 98 -2.03 -4.96 12.18
C ILE A 98 -2.57 -6.32 12.63
N ASP A 99 -3.24 -6.36 13.78
CA ASP A 99 -3.97 -7.53 14.25
C ASP A 99 -5.17 -7.81 13.34
N VAL A 100 -5.08 -8.84 12.52
CA VAL A 100 -6.13 -9.20 11.55
C VAL A 100 -7.00 -10.34 12.03
N LEU A 101 -8.27 -10.33 11.63
CA LEU A 101 -9.21 -11.42 11.90
C LEU A 101 -9.20 -12.40 10.73
N GLN A 102 -8.49 -13.51 10.91
CA GLN A 102 -8.25 -14.50 9.86
C GLN A 102 -9.52 -15.12 9.24
N THR A 103 -10.67 -15.00 9.90
CA THR A 103 -11.96 -15.53 9.43
C THR A 103 -12.99 -14.44 9.11
N ASP A 104 -12.65 -13.16 9.30
CA ASP A 104 -13.58 -12.04 9.12
C ASP A 104 -12.92 -10.92 8.30
N VAL A 105 -13.26 -10.90 7.01
CA VAL A 105 -12.70 -9.95 6.04
C VAL A 105 -13.12 -8.52 6.36
N LEU A 106 -14.39 -8.30 6.72
CA LEU A 106 -14.92 -6.97 6.94
C LEU A 106 -14.36 -6.35 8.23
N LYS A 107 -14.31 -7.11 9.32
CA LYS A 107 -13.68 -6.60 10.54
C LYS A 107 -12.17 -6.41 10.40
N THR A 108 -11.51 -7.22 9.57
CA THR A 108 -10.11 -6.96 9.22
C THR A 108 -9.98 -5.63 8.48
N HIS A 109 -10.86 -5.34 7.52
CA HIS A 109 -10.87 -4.05 6.82
C HIS A 109 -11.13 -2.88 7.77
N GLU A 110 -12.05 -3.01 8.73
CA GLU A 110 -12.30 -2.00 9.77
C GLU A 110 -11.05 -1.71 10.60
N ARG A 111 -10.33 -2.75 11.04
CA ARG A 111 -9.07 -2.60 11.80
C ARG A 111 -7.97 -1.93 10.98
N ILE A 112 -7.84 -2.30 9.71
CA ILE A 112 -6.89 -1.65 8.78
C ILE A 112 -7.23 -0.17 8.63
N GLU A 113 -8.50 0.16 8.35
CA GLU A 113 -8.94 1.54 8.18
C GLU A 113 -8.70 2.37 9.45
N HIS A 114 -8.97 1.81 10.64
CA HIS A 114 -8.73 2.47 11.92
C HIS A 114 -7.24 2.76 12.15
N VAL A 115 -6.38 1.75 12.03
CA VAL A 115 -4.93 1.91 12.29
C VAL A 115 -4.31 2.89 11.29
N LEU A 116 -4.61 2.76 9.99
CA LEU A 116 -4.05 3.65 8.98
C LEU A 116 -4.56 5.08 9.14
N THR A 117 -5.82 5.28 9.55
CA THR A 117 -6.35 6.61 9.88
C THR A 117 -5.52 7.29 10.96
N GLU A 118 -5.19 6.58 12.04
CA GLU A 118 -4.38 7.15 13.11
C GLU A 118 -2.94 7.43 12.67
N ILE A 119 -2.36 6.60 11.80
CA ILE A 119 -1.04 6.86 11.20
C ILE A 119 -1.06 8.13 10.33
N TYR A 120 -2.06 8.28 9.46
CA TYR A 120 -2.18 9.47 8.61
C TYR A 120 -2.36 10.76 9.42
N LYS A 121 -3.15 10.74 10.50
CA LYS A 121 -3.32 11.90 11.41
C LYS A 121 -2.03 12.37 12.06
N LEU A 122 -1.05 11.49 12.18
CA LEU A 122 0.27 11.80 12.73
C LEU A 122 1.20 12.44 11.68
N GLY A 123 0.75 12.60 10.43
CA GLY A 123 1.55 13.11 9.33
C GLY A 123 2.60 12.12 8.81
N VAL A 124 2.48 10.84 9.18
CA VAL A 124 3.42 9.79 8.79
C VAL A 124 2.99 9.19 7.45
N ILE A 125 3.95 8.95 6.55
CA ILE A 125 3.71 8.22 5.30
C ILE A 125 3.82 6.71 5.57
N PRO A 126 2.75 5.91 5.43
CA PRO A 126 2.82 4.49 5.66
C PRO A 126 3.40 3.73 4.45
N ALA A 127 4.44 2.93 4.69
CA ALA A 127 4.92 1.91 3.79
C ALA A 127 4.23 0.57 4.15
N VAL A 128 3.07 0.31 3.54
CA VAL A 128 2.25 -0.85 3.87
C VAL A 128 2.75 -2.10 3.15
N ILE A 129 3.13 -3.12 3.91
CA ILE A 129 3.48 -4.44 3.38
C ILE A 129 2.27 -5.33 3.55
N GLY A 130 1.60 -5.57 2.43
CA GLY A 130 0.35 -6.29 2.42
C GLY A 130 0.49 -7.79 2.69
N GLY A 131 -0.69 -8.34 2.87
CA GLY A 131 -1.04 -9.64 2.36
C GLY A 131 -1.86 -9.43 1.08
N ASP A 132 -3.07 -9.96 1.01
CA ASP A 132 -3.85 -9.95 -0.24
C ASP A 132 -4.35 -8.56 -0.67
N HIS A 133 -4.72 -8.48 -1.95
CA HIS A 133 -5.05 -7.22 -2.60
C HIS A 133 -6.41 -6.62 -2.16
N SER A 134 -7.25 -7.35 -1.41
CA SER A 134 -8.51 -6.78 -0.89
C SER A 134 -8.25 -5.67 0.13
N THR A 135 -7.09 -5.74 0.80
CA THR A 135 -6.64 -4.76 1.80
C THR A 135 -6.37 -3.37 1.21
N THR A 136 -6.25 -3.23 -0.11
CA THR A 136 -6.12 -1.92 -0.76
C THR A 136 -7.33 -1.03 -0.52
N TYR A 137 -8.55 -1.60 -0.47
CA TYR A 137 -9.76 -0.81 -0.20
C TYR A 137 -9.70 -0.04 1.14
N PRO A 138 -9.50 -0.68 2.31
CA PRO A 138 -9.43 0.05 3.58
C PRO A 138 -8.20 0.97 3.70
N ILE A 139 -7.07 0.63 3.06
CA ILE A 139 -5.87 1.49 3.03
C ILE A 139 -6.15 2.81 2.29
N VAL A 140 -6.74 2.73 1.10
CA VAL A 140 -7.04 3.93 0.30
C VAL A 140 -8.21 4.69 0.90
N LYS A 141 -9.24 4.00 1.41
CA LYS A 141 -10.38 4.64 2.08
C LYS A 141 -9.94 5.45 3.30
N SER A 142 -9.05 4.92 4.14
CA SER A 142 -8.49 5.69 5.25
C SER A 142 -7.73 6.93 4.77
N LEU A 143 -6.96 6.86 3.68
CA LEU A 143 -6.30 8.05 3.11
C LEU A 143 -7.32 9.08 2.61
N ILE A 144 -8.35 8.65 1.88
CA ILE A 144 -9.44 9.53 1.41
C ILE A 144 -10.06 10.27 2.60
N ASN A 145 -10.38 9.55 3.68
CA ASN A 145 -11.03 10.12 4.86
C ASN A 145 -10.12 11.08 5.65
N ASN A 146 -8.80 11.03 5.45
CA ASN A 146 -7.83 11.92 6.08
C ASN A 146 -7.27 13.00 5.12
N THR A 147 -7.85 13.12 3.92
CA THR A 147 -7.47 14.12 2.92
C THR A 147 -8.66 15.03 2.64
N ASP A 148 -8.47 16.36 2.72
CA ASP A 148 -9.53 17.32 2.41
C ASP A 148 -9.87 17.35 0.91
N GLY A 149 -8.88 17.07 0.06
CA GLY A 149 -8.98 17.02 -1.39
C GLY A 149 -9.29 15.64 -1.99
N ASN A 150 -9.09 15.53 -3.30
CA ASN A 150 -9.18 14.26 -4.02
C ASN A 150 -7.88 13.46 -3.89
N VAL A 151 -8.01 12.14 -3.75
CA VAL A 151 -6.87 11.22 -3.77
C VAL A 151 -6.71 10.65 -5.19
N GLY A 152 -5.52 10.81 -5.76
CA GLY A 152 -5.09 10.14 -6.98
C GLY A 152 -4.52 8.75 -6.70
N LEU A 153 -4.64 7.83 -7.65
CA LEU A 153 -4.19 6.46 -7.50
C LEU A 153 -3.43 5.98 -8.74
N ILE A 154 -2.25 5.40 -8.51
CA ILE A 154 -1.46 4.70 -9.51
C ILE A 154 -1.33 3.25 -9.07
N MET A 155 -1.82 2.33 -9.89
CA MET A 155 -1.73 0.90 -9.65
C MET A 155 -0.82 0.24 -10.67
N ILE A 156 0.11 -0.57 -10.18
CA ILE A 156 1.00 -1.39 -11.01
C ILE A 156 0.53 -2.84 -10.86
N ASP A 157 -0.22 -3.34 -11.84
CA ASP A 157 -0.81 -4.67 -11.80
C ASP A 157 -0.98 -5.27 -13.21
N GLY A 158 -1.00 -6.60 -13.30
CA GLY A 158 -1.44 -7.32 -14.47
C GLY A 158 -2.96 -7.40 -14.62
N HIS A 159 -3.72 -7.15 -13.56
CA HIS A 159 -5.18 -7.28 -13.48
C HIS A 159 -5.86 -5.94 -13.15
N LEU A 160 -7.11 -5.79 -13.61
CA LEU A 160 -7.88 -4.56 -13.39
C LEU A 160 -8.51 -4.46 -11.99
N ASP A 161 -8.72 -5.58 -11.31
CA ASP A 161 -9.29 -5.67 -9.95
C ASP A 161 -10.55 -4.81 -9.66
N VAL A 162 -11.39 -4.67 -10.69
CA VAL A 162 -12.72 -4.03 -10.67
C VAL A 162 -13.87 -5.03 -10.76
N ARG A 163 -13.71 -6.24 -10.20
CA ARG A 163 -14.74 -7.29 -10.30
C ARG A 163 -16.04 -6.90 -9.59
N ILE A 164 -17.16 -7.38 -10.13
CA ILE A 164 -18.45 -7.31 -9.45
C ILE A 164 -18.48 -8.37 -8.35
N SER A 165 -19.01 -7.98 -7.19
CA SER A 165 -19.37 -8.89 -6.11
C SER A 165 -20.78 -9.41 -6.36
N HIS A 166 -20.93 -10.69 -6.71
CA HIS A 166 -22.22 -11.26 -7.11
C HIS A 166 -23.07 -11.75 -5.92
N HIS A 167 -22.42 -12.03 -4.79
CA HIS A 167 -23.01 -12.55 -3.56
C HIS A 167 -22.64 -11.70 -2.34
N GLY A 168 -22.14 -10.48 -2.54
CA GLY A 168 -21.66 -9.61 -1.46
C GLY A 168 -20.26 -9.99 -0.94
N GLU A 169 -19.57 -10.91 -1.62
CA GLU A 169 -18.19 -11.27 -1.31
C GLU A 169 -17.22 -10.09 -1.48
N VAL A 170 -16.28 -10.00 -0.54
CA VAL A 170 -15.07 -9.20 -0.67
C VAL A 170 -13.95 -10.12 -1.10
N SER A 171 -13.24 -9.78 -2.17
CA SER A 171 -12.12 -10.56 -2.66
C SER A 171 -10.97 -9.67 -3.09
N SER A 172 -9.80 -10.29 -3.25
CA SER A 172 -8.61 -9.69 -3.86
C SER A 172 -8.87 -9.02 -5.21
N GLY A 173 -9.93 -9.40 -5.96
CA GLY A 173 -10.23 -8.80 -7.26
C GLY A 173 -11.33 -7.74 -7.25
N THR A 174 -11.85 -7.33 -6.09
CA THR A 174 -12.86 -6.27 -5.97
C THR A 174 -12.40 -4.92 -5.39
N PRO A 175 -11.14 -4.67 -4.97
CA PRO A 175 -10.81 -3.46 -4.22
C PRO A 175 -11.08 -2.17 -5.00
N PHE A 176 -10.70 -2.08 -6.27
CA PHE A 176 -10.86 -0.84 -7.04
C PHE A 176 -12.31 -0.62 -7.47
N ARG A 177 -13.09 -1.68 -7.69
CA ARG A 177 -14.55 -1.53 -7.89
C ARG A 177 -15.17 -0.83 -6.69
N ARG A 178 -14.81 -1.29 -5.49
CA ARG A 178 -15.31 -0.73 -4.23
C ARG A 178 -14.86 0.71 -4.02
N LEU A 179 -13.62 1.05 -4.39
CA LEU A 179 -13.13 2.43 -4.30
C LEU A 179 -13.83 3.37 -5.30
N LEU A 180 -14.10 2.90 -6.53
CA LEU A 180 -14.81 3.64 -7.57
C LEU A 180 -16.31 3.81 -7.30
N GLU A 181 -16.87 2.98 -6.42
CA GLU A 181 -18.29 2.94 -6.06
C GLU A 181 -18.52 3.20 -4.57
N GLU A 182 -17.50 3.70 -3.85
CA GLU A 182 -17.58 4.06 -2.44
C GLU A 182 -18.68 5.13 -2.26
N PRO A 183 -19.70 4.88 -1.43
CA PRO A 183 -20.88 5.73 -1.35
C PRO A 183 -20.60 7.15 -0.84
N GLU A 184 -19.66 7.31 0.09
CA GLU A 184 -19.40 8.62 0.71
C GLU A 184 -18.42 9.46 -0.11
N ARG A 185 -17.24 8.91 -0.37
CA ARG A 185 -16.14 9.60 -1.07
C ARG A 185 -15.42 8.63 -2.03
N PRO A 186 -15.95 8.42 -3.25
CA PRO A 186 -15.29 7.58 -4.23
C PRO A 186 -14.04 8.24 -4.81
N ILE A 187 -13.07 7.41 -5.20
CA ILE A 187 -11.95 7.91 -6.01
C ILE A 187 -12.48 8.43 -7.34
N LEU A 188 -11.91 9.52 -7.84
CA LEU A 188 -12.27 10.04 -9.15
C LEU A 188 -11.65 9.14 -10.22
N PRO A 189 -12.44 8.53 -11.12
CA PRO A 189 -11.88 7.60 -12.11
C PRO A 189 -10.80 8.23 -12.99
N LYS A 190 -10.95 9.53 -13.30
CA LYS A 190 -9.97 10.30 -14.08
C LYS A 190 -8.61 10.46 -13.39
N ASN A 191 -8.55 10.28 -12.07
CA ASN A 191 -7.33 10.33 -11.27
C ASN A 191 -6.83 8.92 -10.91
N PHE A 192 -7.38 7.89 -11.54
CA PHE A 192 -6.97 6.50 -11.36
C PHE A 192 -6.27 6.01 -12.63
N VAL A 193 -5.01 5.58 -12.46
CA VAL A 193 -4.15 5.06 -13.52
C VAL A 193 -3.76 3.62 -13.20
N GLU A 194 -3.95 2.71 -14.15
CA GLU A 194 -3.50 1.33 -14.08
C GLU A 194 -2.37 1.10 -15.09
N ILE A 195 -1.22 0.65 -14.61
CA ILE A 195 -0.02 0.39 -15.38
C ILE A 195 0.25 -1.11 -15.39
N GLY A 196 0.49 -1.68 -16.56
CA GLY A 196 0.95 -3.08 -16.68
C GLY A 196 -0.16 -4.09 -16.93
N ILE A 197 -1.39 -3.64 -17.22
CA ILE A 197 -2.52 -4.54 -17.48
C ILE A 197 -2.14 -5.53 -18.59
N ASN A 198 -2.09 -6.81 -18.21
CA ASN A 198 -1.49 -7.84 -19.04
C ASN A 198 -2.55 -8.53 -19.92
N GLY A 199 -2.10 -8.93 -21.11
CA GLY A 199 -2.93 -9.70 -22.03
C GLY A 199 -3.36 -11.01 -21.41
N TRP A 200 -4.59 -11.44 -21.69
CA TRP A 200 -5.15 -12.73 -21.28
C TRP A 200 -5.46 -12.90 -19.77
N LEU A 201 -5.17 -11.89 -18.94
CA LEU A 201 -5.51 -11.92 -17.51
C LEU A 201 -6.81 -11.19 -17.17
N ASN A 202 -7.40 -10.50 -18.15
CA ASN A 202 -8.51 -9.56 -17.95
C ASN A 202 -9.70 -9.87 -18.85
N SER A 203 -10.90 -9.54 -18.38
CA SER A 203 -12.12 -9.66 -19.17
C SER A 203 -12.38 -8.38 -19.96
N ARG A 204 -12.94 -8.52 -21.17
CA ARG A 204 -13.39 -7.37 -21.97
C ARG A 204 -14.41 -6.52 -21.21
N PHE A 205 -15.31 -7.16 -20.47
CA PHE A 205 -16.34 -6.48 -19.68
C PHE A 205 -15.74 -5.50 -18.66
N TYR A 206 -14.70 -5.91 -17.92
CA TYR A 206 -14.05 -5.06 -16.94
C TYR A 206 -13.18 -3.97 -17.57
N MET A 207 -12.54 -4.25 -18.70
CA MET A 207 -11.83 -3.22 -19.47
C MET A 207 -12.79 -2.12 -19.98
N ASP A 208 -13.95 -2.53 -20.50
CA ASP A 208 -14.97 -1.59 -20.98
C ASP A 208 -15.59 -0.80 -19.82
N TYR A 209 -15.68 -1.37 -18.62
CA TYR A 209 -16.05 -0.65 -17.40
C TYR A 209 -15.03 0.46 -17.05
N CYS A 210 -13.73 0.14 -17.00
CA CYS A 210 -12.67 1.12 -16.72
C CYS A 210 -12.72 2.28 -17.74
N ARG A 211 -12.81 1.97 -19.04
CA ARG A 211 -12.96 2.95 -20.12
C ARG A 211 -14.18 3.83 -19.95
N LYS A 212 -15.35 3.24 -19.65
CA LYS A 212 -16.60 3.99 -19.47
C LYS A 212 -16.55 4.91 -18.26
N LYS A 213 -15.87 4.49 -17.19
CA LYS A 213 -15.69 5.31 -15.98
C LYS A 213 -14.68 6.44 -16.20
N GLY A 214 -13.73 6.27 -17.12
CA GLY A 214 -12.66 7.22 -17.39
C GLY A 214 -11.36 6.90 -16.65
N VAL A 215 -11.15 5.65 -16.24
CA VAL A 215 -9.88 5.15 -15.70
C VAL A 215 -8.86 5.09 -16.83
N THR A 216 -7.64 5.57 -16.58
CA THR A 216 -6.54 5.47 -17.53
C THR A 216 -5.89 4.10 -17.38
N VAL A 217 -5.98 3.28 -18.42
CA VAL A 217 -5.35 1.95 -18.43
C VAL A 217 -4.23 1.93 -19.46
N ILE A 218 -3.01 1.69 -18.99
CA ILE A 218 -1.79 1.57 -19.78
C ILE A 218 -1.37 0.09 -19.80
N PRO A 219 -1.66 -0.66 -20.88
CA PRO A 219 -1.37 -2.09 -20.94
C PRO A 219 0.13 -2.39 -20.88
N ALA A 220 0.53 -3.55 -20.37
CA ALA A 220 1.95 -3.95 -20.27
C ALA A 220 2.71 -3.81 -21.60
N ARG A 221 2.08 -4.19 -22.73
CA ARG A 221 2.68 -4.05 -24.07
C ARG A 221 3.00 -2.59 -24.41
N GLU A 222 2.15 -1.67 -23.98
CA GLU A 222 2.36 -0.24 -24.18
C GLU A 222 3.47 0.26 -23.25
N THR A 223 3.45 -0.15 -21.98
CA THR A 223 4.51 0.15 -21.01
C THR A 223 5.90 -0.24 -21.53
N HIS A 224 6.03 -1.46 -22.06
CA HIS A 224 7.30 -1.93 -22.63
C HIS A 224 7.73 -1.17 -23.89
N ARG A 225 6.78 -0.64 -24.68
CA ARG A 225 7.09 0.09 -25.92
C ARG A 225 7.49 1.53 -25.68
N ARG A 226 6.86 2.18 -24.70
CA ARG A 226 7.11 3.59 -24.35
C ARG A 226 8.32 3.75 -23.42
N GLY A 227 8.60 2.75 -22.59
CA GLY A 227 9.57 2.85 -21.50
C GLY A 227 8.91 3.28 -20.20
N ILE A 228 9.49 2.90 -19.07
CA ILE A 228 8.86 3.11 -17.75
C ILE A 228 8.82 4.58 -17.36
N ASP A 229 9.84 5.36 -17.70
CA ASP A 229 9.94 6.78 -17.33
C ASP A 229 8.77 7.60 -17.90
N ASP A 230 8.51 7.46 -19.21
CA ASP A 230 7.40 8.13 -19.90
C ASP A 230 6.04 7.75 -19.32
N VAL A 231 5.86 6.47 -18.97
CA VAL A 231 4.61 5.97 -18.39
C VAL A 231 4.40 6.47 -16.97
N VAL A 232 5.43 6.48 -16.14
CA VAL A 232 5.35 6.97 -14.76
C VAL A 232 5.09 8.48 -14.74
N LEU A 233 5.72 9.26 -15.62
CA LEU A 233 5.47 10.70 -15.72
C LEU A 233 4.02 11.00 -16.10
N GLN A 234 3.48 10.30 -17.11
CA GLN A 234 2.06 10.43 -17.46
C GLN A 234 1.14 10.04 -16.27
N ALA A 235 1.47 8.94 -15.59
CA ALA A 235 0.66 8.45 -14.48
C ALA A 235 0.64 9.45 -13.30
N LEU A 236 1.77 10.07 -12.99
CA LEU A 236 1.89 11.12 -11.98
C LEU A 236 1.10 12.37 -12.36
N GLU A 237 1.17 12.81 -13.63
CA GLU A 237 0.39 13.95 -14.12
C GLU A 237 -1.11 13.71 -13.95
N ILE A 238 -1.61 12.55 -14.37
CA ILE A 238 -3.03 12.19 -14.29
C ILE A 238 -3.49 12.00 -12.85
N ALA A 239 -2.73 11.26 -12.04
CA ALA A 239 -3.08 11.04 -10.64
C ALA A 239 -3.05 12.34 -9.82
N GLY A 240 -2.13 13.26 -10.13
CA GLY A 240 -2.02 14.57 -9.48
C GLY A 240 -3.00 15.63 -9.99
N GLU A 241 -3.65 15.45 -11.15
CA GLU A 241 -4.50 16.47 -11.76
C GLU A 241 -5.72 16.80 -10.86
N ARG A 242 -5.75 17.99 -10.24
CA ARG A 242 -6.83 18.42 -9.31
C ARG A 242 -6.89 17.62 -8.00
N ALA A 243 -5.75 17.07 -7.57
CA ALA A 243 -5.51 16.74 -6.17
C ALA A 243 -5.26 18.05 -5.38
N ASN A 244 -6.32 18.85 -5.22
CA ASN A 244 -6.34 20.02 -4.34
C ASN A 244 -7.27 19.71 -3.17
#